data_AF-A0A350LR78-F1
#
_entry.id   AF-A0A350LR78-F1
#
_cell.length_a   1.000
_cell.length_b   1.000
_cell.length_c   1.000
_cell.angle_alpha   90.00
_cell.angle_beta   90.00
_cell.angle_gamma   90.00
#
_symmetry.space_group_name_H-M   'P 1'
#
loop_
_entity.id
_entity.type
_entity.pdbx_description
1 polymer ?
#
loop_
_entity_poly.entity_id
_entity_poly.type
_entity_poly.pdbx_seq_one_letter_code
_entity_poly.pdbx_strand_id
1 'polypeptide(L)' 'YTSLVALAQEDMKKLIAYSSVAHMGYVTMGIFAVNQQGLDGAIFQMISHGFISGALFLCVGVIYDR' A
#
# COMPACT_ATOMS: atom_id res chain seq x y z
N TYR A 1 -3.01 5.56 10.67
CA TYR A 1 -3.34 6.99 10.45
C TYR A 1 -3.64 7.28 8.99
N THR A 2 -2.71 6.98 8.08
CA THR A 2 -2.90 7.15 6.62
C THR A 2 -4.10 6.41 6.04
N SER A 3 -4.51 5.26 6.60
CA SER A 3 -5.75 4.56 6.20
C SER A 3 -7.04 5.35 6.50
N LEU A 4 -7.07 6.15 7.56
CA LEU A 4 -8.21 7.03 7.86
C LEU A 4 -8.22 8.24 6.92
N VAL A 5 -7.04 8.74 6.56
CA VAL A 5 -6.89 9.82 5.56
C VAL A 5 -7.28 9.34 4.16
N ALA A 6 -7.04 8.07 3.83
CA ALA A 6 -7.46 7.46 2.56
C ALA A 6 -8.99 7.40 2.41
N LEU A 7 -9.74 7.13 3.50
CA LEU A 7 -11.20 7.16 3.51
C LEU A 7 -11.79 8.56 3.25
N ALA A 8 -11.02 9.60 3.54
CA ALA A 8 -11.42 11.00 3.31
C ALA A 8 -11.02 11.52 1.91
N GLN A 9 -10.37 10.70 1.07
CA GLN A 9 -10.00 11.12 -0.29
C GLN A 9 -11.14 10.86 -1.28
N GLU A 10 -11.57 11.90 -1.98
CA GLU A 10 -12.58 11.81 -3.05
C GLU A 10 -11.97 11.34 -4.38
N ASP A 11 -10.66 11.54 -4.58
CA ASP A 11 -9.94 11.10 -5.79
C ASP A 11 -9.45 9.66 -5.68
N MET A 12 -9.92 8.78 -6.57
CA MET A 12 -9.56 7.35 -6.59
C MET A 12 -8.04 7.11 -6.70
N LYS A 13 -7.32 7.92 -7.49
CA LYS A 13 -5.86 7.83 -7.64
C LYS A 13 -5.12 8.23 -6.35
N LYS A 14 -5.62 9.25 -5.62
CA LYS A 14 -5.04 9.67 -4.34
C LYS A 14 -5.36 8.66 -3.23
N LEU A 15 -6.54 8.06 -3.25
CA LEU A 15 -6.93 7.01 -2.30
C LEU A 15 -5.97 5.81 -2.36
N ILE A 16 -5.63 5.34 -3.58
CA ILE A 16 -4.65 4.27 -3.77
C ILE A 16 -3.27 4.71 -3.27
N ALA A 17 -2.82 5.92 -3.63
CA ALA A 17 -1.53 6.44 -3.18
C ALA A 17 -1.40 6.52 -1.65
N TYR A 18 -2.42 7.05 -0.95
CA TYR A 18 -2.41 7.15 0.51
C TYR A 18 -2.54 5.79 1.20
N SER A 19 -3.27 4.84 0.61
CA SER A 19 -3.31 3.45 1.07
C SER A 19 -1.93 2.78 0.98
N SER A 20 -1.16 3.06 -0.07
CA SER A 20 0.22 2.57 -0.20
C SER A 20 1.15 3.07 0.90
N VAL A 21 0.98 4.32 1.35
CA VAL A 21 1.75 4.86 2.48
C VAL A 21 1.44 4.10 3.77
N ALA A 22 0.19 3.66 3.98
CA ALA A 22 -0.16 2.81 5.13
C ALA A 22 0.55 1.45 5.08
N HIS A 23 0.56 0.80 3.91
CA HIS A 23 1.25 -0.48 3.71
C HIS A 23 2.77 -0.38 3.91
N MET A 24 3.39 0.72 3.46
CA MET A 24 4.82 0.96 3.68
C MET A 24 5.16 1.20 5.17
N GLY A 25 4.20 1.68 5.97
CA GLY A 25 4.35 1.78 7.43
C GLY A 25 4.53 0.43 8.12
N TYR A 26 3.96 -0.65 7.59
CA TYR A 26 4.19 -2.01 8.10
C TYR A 26 5.59 -2.52 7.75
N VAL A 27 6.08 -2.18 6.56
CA VAL A 27 7.43 -2.53 6.11
C VAL A 27 8.48 -1.86 6.99
N THR A 28 8.33 -0.57 7.27
CA THR A 28 9.26 0.15 8.15
C THR A 28 9.22 -0.39 9.57
N MET A 29 8.04 -0.64 10.15
CA MET A 29 7.96 -1.30 11.47
C MET A 29 8.61 -2.69 11.50
N GLY A 30 8.45 -3.49 10.44
CA GLY A 30 9.07 -4.81 10.34
C GLY A 30 10.61 -4.76 10.28
N ILE A 31 11.16 -3.77 9.58
CA ILE A 31 12.62 -3.53 9.53
C ILE A 31 13.15 -3.05 10.89
N PHE A 32 12.43 -2.14 11.56
CA PHE A 32 12.82 -1.61 12.87
C PHE A 32 12.69 -2.62 14.02
N ALA A 33 12.01 -3.76 13.82
CA ALA A 33 11.90 -4.82 14.81
C ALA A 33 13.21 -5.63 15.01
N VAL A 34 14.20 -5.48 14.11
CA VAL A 34 15.53 -6.15 14.15
C VAL A 34 15.41 -7.67 14.43
N ASN A 35 14.38 -8.29 13.86
CA ASN A 35 14.11 -9.72 14.02
C ASN A 35 13.99 -10.35 12.63
N GLN A 36 14.46 -11.60 12.48
CA GLN A 36 14.42 -12.36 11.23
C GLN A 36 13.00 -12.40 10.65
N GLN A 37 12.00 -12.66 11.51
CA GLN A 37 10.59 -12.68 11.13
C GLN A 37 10.06 -11.30 10.69
N GLY A 38 10.57 -10.22 11.27
CA GLY A 38 10.21 -8.85 10.90
C GLY A 38 10.75 -8.47 9.52
N LEU A 39 11.98 -8.89 9.21
CA LEU A 39 12.60 -8.75 7.89
C LEU A 39 11.88 -9.56 6.81
N ASP A 40 11.61 -10.85 7.08
CA ASP A 40 10.88 -11.71 6.13
C ASP A 40 9.46 -11.18 5.89
N GLY A 41 8.78 -10.73 6.95
CA GLY A 41 7.47 -10.08 6.87
C GLY A 41 7.49 -8.78 6.06
N ALA A 42 8.53 -7.95 6.24
CA ALA A 42 8.70 -6.71 5.48
C ALA A 42 8.90 -6.98 3.98
N ILE A 43 9.71 -7.98 3.63
CA ILE A 43 9.95 -8.39 2.24
C ILE A 43 8.66 -8.94 1.62
N PHE A 44 7.97 -9.83 2.33
CA PHE A 44 6.68 -10.37 1.87
C PHE A 44 5.64 -9.27 1.66
N GLN A 45 5.58 -8.30 2.57
CA GLN A 45 4.68 -7.16 2.48
C GLN A 45 5.01 -6.23 1.30
N MET A 46 6.29 -6.03 0.96
CA MET A 46 6.68 -5.25 -0.24
C MET A 46 6.23 -5.93 -1.54
N ILE A 47 6.44 -7.24 -1.67
CA ILE A 47 6.03 -8.00 -2.86
C ILE A 47 4.50 -7.97 -3.00
N SER A 48 3.80 -8.28 -1.90
CA SER A 48 2.33 -8.26 -1.86
C SER A 48 1.78 -6.89 -2.22
N HIS A 49 2.37 -5.83 -1.66
CA HIS A 49 1.97 -4.46 -1.95
C HIS A 49 2.17 -4.09 -3.43
N GLY A 50 3.30 -4.47 -4.03
CA GLY A 50 3.57 -4.21 -5.45
C GLY A 50 2.52 -4.84 -6.37
N PHE A 51 2.11 -6.08 -6.07
CA PHE A 51 1.09 -6.77 -6.85
C PHE A 51 -0.30 -6.14 -6.70
N ILE A 52 -0.72 -5.85 -5.46
CA ILE A 52 -2.03 -5.29 -5.16
C ILE A 52 -2.16 -3.86 -5.69
N SER A 53 -1.13 -3.03 -5.49
CA SER A 53 -1.10 -1.64 -5.98
C SER A 53 -1.15 -1.62 -7.51
N GLY A 54 -0.39 -2.49 -8.19
CA GLY A 54 -0.43 -2.62 -9.65
C GLY A 54 -1.80 -3.00 -10.18
N ALA A 55 -2.45 -3.99 -9.57
CA ALA A 55 -3.81 -4.39 -9.94
C ALA A 55 -4.84 -3.26 -9.73
N LEU A 56 -4.76 -2.54 -8.60
CA LEU A 56 -5.64 -1.41 -8.31
C LEU A 56 -5.45 -0.24 -9.29
N PHE A 57 -4.21 0.09 -9.65
CA PHE A 57 -3.93 1.13 -10.65
C PHE A 57 -4.44 0.75 -12.04
N LEU A 58 -4.34 -0.53 -12.43
CA LEU A 58 -4.90 -1.02 -13.69
C LEU A 58 -6.43 -0.93 -13.69
N CYS A 59 -7.09 -1.38 -12.62
CA CYS A 59 -8.54 -1.28 -12.48
C CYS A 59 -9.03 0.17 -12.53
N VAL A 60 -8.35 1.09 -11.81
CA VAL A 60 -8.70 2.52 -11.88
C VAL A 60 -8.44 3.10 -13.25
N GLY A 61 -7.38 2.68 -13.97
CA GLY A 61 -7.15 3.05 -15.36
C GLY A 61 -8.32 2.68 -16.27
N VAL A 62 -8.80 1.43 -16.16
CA VAL A 62 -9.96 0.93 -16.94
C VAL A 62 -11.28 1.63 -16.56
N ILE A 63 -11.43 2.08 -15.32
CA ILE A 63 -12.60 2.85 -14.86
C ILE A 63 -12.53 4.30 -15.34
N TYR A 64 -11.36 4.93 -15.31
CA TYR A 64 -11.16 6.31 -15.78
C TYR A 64 -11.22 6.45 -17.31
N ASP A 65 -10.98 5.37 -18.03
CA ASP A 65 -11.10 5.31 -19.50
C ASP A 65 -12.57 5.22 -19.97
N ARG A 66 -13.51 4.98 -19.04
CA ARG A 66 -14.97 5.03 -19.27
C ARG A 66 -15.54 6.37 -18.84
#